data_AF-A0AAW9IJV2-F1
#
_entry.id   AF-A0AAW9IJV2-F1
#
_cell.length_a   1.000
_cell.length_b   1.000
_cell.length_c   1.000
_cell.angle_alpha   90.00
_cell.angle_beta   90.00
_cell.angle_gamma   90.00
#
_symmetry.space_group_name_H-M   'P 1'
#
loop_
_entity.id
_entity.type
_entity.pdbx_description
1 polymer ?
#
loop_
_entity_poly.entity_id
_entity_poly.type
_entity_poly.pdbx_seq_one_letter_code
_entity_poly.pdbx_strand_id
1 'polypeptide(L)'
;LKRLPKIIDSLGGVEMEITQDELKYINSYIDNIDKNNGTKTQHITTAGKQLLSGTQASAYCRIRYTEGRDFKRTERQRDVLEALFVKFKDISLTEMPGLVNNILPLVTTNLSNSEIISISNKALGMGLSNIEQGRFPSDKNIISAEFTDMYHTNIDIEGTTKELHKFLFSIE
;
A
#
# COMPACT_ATOMS: atom_id res chain seq x y z
N LEU A 1 -5.57 8.23 12.28
CA LEU A 1 -5.20 7.19 11.30
C LEU A 1 -6.43 6.76 10.49
N LYS A 2 -7.25 7.71 10.02
CA LYS A 2 -8.63 7.44 9.58
C LYS A 2 -8.82 7.33 8.06
N ARG A 3 -7.93 7.94 7.27
CA ARG A 3 -8.10 8.07 5.81
C ARG A 3 -7.95 6.73 5.10
N LEU A 4 -6.80 6.06 5.27
CA LEU A 4 -6.54 4.78 4.62
C LEU A 4 -7.57 3.69 4.96
N PRO A 5 -7.98 3.46 6.23
CA PRO A 5 -9.05 2.52 6.53
C PRO A 5 -10.34 2.81 5.74
N LYS A 6 -10.80 4.06 5.73
CA LYS A 6 -12.01 4.45 4.99
C LYS A 6 -11.90 4.25 3.49
N ILE A 7 -10.73 4.49 2.89
CA ILE A 7 -10.49 4.26 1.46
C ILE A 7 -10.63 2.77 1.15
N ILE A 8 -9.99 1.91 1.94
CA ILE A 8 -10.04 0.45 1.79
C ILE A 8 -11.48 -0.06 2.00
N ASP A 9 -12.17 0.42 3.02
CA ASP A 9 -13.56 0.04 3.30
C ASP A 9 -14.52 0.51 2.19
N SER A 10 -14.27 1.66 1.56
CA SER A 10 -15.07 2.15 0.41
C SER A 10 -14.94 1.25 -0.83
N LEU A 11 -13.89 0.43 -0.89
CA LEU A 11 -13.64 -0.57 -1.92
C LEU A 11 -14.05 -1.98 -1.49
N GLY A 12 -14.70 -2.12 -0.33
CA GLY A 12 -15.17 -3.40 0.19
C GLY A 12 -14.07 -4.25 0.84
N GLY A 13 -12.96 -3.64 1.27
CA GLY A 13 -11.83 -4.35 1.87
C GLY A 13 -10.85 -4.92 0.85
N VAL A 14 -9.81 -5.61 1.35
CA VAL A 14 -8.77 -6.25 0.51
C VAL A 14 -8.54 -7.70 0.95
N GLU A 15 -8.42 -8.60 -0.02
CA GLU A 15 -8.01 -9.98 0.28
C GLU A 15 -6.50 -10.02 0.50
N MET A 16 -6.07 -10.54 1.65
CA MET A 16 -4.66 -10.69 2.01
C MET A 16 -4.39 -12.09 2.54
N GLU A 17 -3.21 -12.62 2.24
CA GLU A 17 -2.66 -13.81 2.91
C GLU A 17 -2.00 -13.37 4.21
N ILE A 18 -2.48 -13.86 5.36
CA ILE A 18 -1.87 -13.57 6.66
C ILE A 18 -1.05 -14.76 7.11
N THR A 19 0.24 -14.55 7.34
CA THR A 19 1.13 -15.58 7.87
C THR A 19 0.99 -15.74 9.39
N GLN A 20 1.45 -16.88 9.92
CA GLN A 20 1.50 -17.12 11.38
C GLN A 20 2.37 -16.09 12.12
N ASP A 21 3.43 -15.60 11.49
CA ASP A 21 4.30 -14.58 12.09
C ASP A 21 3.63 -13.21 12.15
N GLU A 22 2.87 -12.83 11.13
CA GLU A 22 2.11 -11.58 11.11
C GLU A 22 0.98 -11.57 12.14
N LEU A 23 0.36 -12.74 12.36
CA LEU A 23 -0.71 -12.91 13.34
C LEU A 23 -0.28 -12.52 14.77
N LYS A 24 1.00 -12.73 15.11
CA LYS A 24 1.60 -12.34 16.40
C LYS A 24 1.56 -10.84 16.64
N TYR A 25 1.54 -10.02 15.58
CA TYR A 25 1.70 -8.57 15.68
C TYR A 25 0.46 -7.78 15.26
N ILE A 26 -0.30 -8.27 14.27
CA ILE A 26 -1.34 -7.49 13.59
C ILE A 26 -2.39 -6.93 14.54
N ASN A 27 -2.84 -7.71 15.53
CA ASN A 27 -3.88 -7.27 16.48
C ASN A 27 -3.43 -6.10 17.36
N SER A 28 -2.15 -6.03 17.74
CA SER A 28 -1.62 -4.88 18.48
C SER A 28 -1.65 -3.59 17.65
N TYR A 29 -1.46 -3.69 16.32
CA TYR A 29 -1.58 -2.56 15.41
C TYR A 29 -3.04 -2.18 15.16
N ILE A 30 -3.97 -3.16 15.12
CA ILE A 30 -5.42 -2.92 15.08
C ILE A 30 -5.82 -2.08 16.31
N ASP A 31 -5.47 -2.53 17.51
CA ASP A 31 -5.78 -1.83 18.76
C ASP A 31 -5.20 -0.40 18.78
N ASN A 32 -3.98 -0.23 18.28
CA ASN A 32 -3.36 1.09 18.16
C ASN A 32 -4.15 2.01 17.22
N ILE A 33 -4.57 1.52 16.05
CA ILE A 33 -5.37 2.31 15.10
C ILE A 33 -6.73 2.64 15.70
N ASP A 34 -7.40 1.66 16.29
CA ASP A 34 -8.72 1.80 16.90
C ASP A 34 -8.73 2.82 18.04
N LYS A 35 -7.75 2.74 18.94
CA LYS A 35 -7.56 3.74 20.01
C LYS A 35 -7.41 5.16 19.47
N ASN A 36 -6.62 5.35 18.40
CA ASN A 36 -6.41 6.67 17.79
C ASN A 36 -7.63 7.15 17.00
N ASN A 37 -8.46 6.24 16.51
CA ASN A 37 -9.59 6.56 15.68
C ASN A 37 -10.91 6.66 16.46
N GLY A 38 -10.96 6.12 17.68
CA GLY A 38 -12.20 5.96 18.46
C GLY A 38 -13.10 4.88 17.87
N THR A 39 -12.52 3.83 17.28
CA THR A 39 -13.22 2.73 16.60
C THR A 39 -12.99 1.41 17.32
N LYS A 40 -13.67 0.34 16.88
CA LYS A 40 -13.46 -1.02 17.38
C LYS A 40 -13.58 -2.00 16.22
N THR A 41 -12.51 -2.73 15.96
CA THR A 41 -12.37 -3.68 14.85
C THR A 41 -12.15 -5.08 15.42
N GLN A 42 -12.68 -6.09 14.73
CA GLN A 42 -12.44 -7.48 15.14
C GLN A 42 -10.98 -7.88 14.91
N HIS A 43 -10.44 -8.65 15.85
CA HIS A 43 -9.10 -9.22 15.74
C HIS A 43 -9.07 -10.34 14.70
N ILE A 44 -7.89 -10.53 14.12
CA ILE A 44 -7.58 -11.65 13.25
C ILE A 44 -7.07 -12.78 14.13
N THR A 45 -7.65 -13.97 14.03
CA THR A 45 -7.38 -15.10 14.92
C THR A 45 -6.75 -16.29 14.21
N THR A 46 -6.74 -16.31 12.88
CA THR A 46 -6.18 -17.38 12.06
C THR A 46 -5.31 -16.82 10.94
N ALA A 47 -4.23 -17.54 10.61
CA ALA A 47 -3.48 -17.35 9.38
C ALA A 47 -4.27 -17.85 8.16
N GLY A 48 -3.83 -17.47 6.97
CA GLY A 48 -4.46 -17.82 5.70
C GLY A 48 -5.06 -16.62 4.97
N LYS A 49 -5.48 -16.86 3.73
CA LYS A 49 -6.20 -15.90 2.88
C LYS A 49 -7.52 -15.48 3.52
N GLN A 50 -7.71 -14.18 3.70
CA GLN A 50 -8.93 -13.61 4.26
C GLN A 50 -9.17 -12.18 3.79
N LEU A 51 -10.43 -11.76 3.83
CA LEU A 51 -10.83 -10.39 3.51
C LEU A 51 -10.60 -9.49 4.73
N LEU A 52 -9.71 -8.51 4.58
CA LEU A 52 -9.41 -7.53 5.62
C LEU A 52 -10.26 -6.26 5.44
N SER A 53 -10.80 -5.78 6.56
CA SER A 53 -11.32 -4.41 6.66
C SER A 53 -10.18 -3.38 6.57
N GLY A 54 -10.53 -2.12 6.39
CA GLY A 54 -9.58 -1.03 6.26
C GLY A 54 -8.66 -0.86 7.47
N THR A 55 -9.16 -1.06 8.69
CA THR A 55 -8.32 -1.05 9.90
C THR A 55 -7.37 -2.24 9.92
N GLN A 56 -7.85 -3.44 9.58
CA GLN A 56 -7.02 -4.66 9.53
C GLN A 56 -5.92 -4.58 8.47
N ALA A 57 -6.25 -4.12 7.25
CA ALA A 57 -5.27 -3.91 6.19
C ALA A 57 -4.28 -2.79 6.52
N SER A 58 -4.74 -1.71 7.15
CA SER A 58 -3.85 -0.66 7.66
C SER A 58 -2.93 -1.16 8.77
N ALA A 59 -3.38 -2.12 9.59
CA ALA A 59 -2.55 -2.78 10.60
C ALA A 59 -1.51 -3.70 9.96
N TYR A 60 -1.88 -4.46 8.93
CA TYR A 60 -0.96 -5.29 8.13
C TYR A 60 0.20 -4.46 7.57
N CYS A 61 -0.08 -3.30 6.96
CA CYS A 61 0.93 -2.35 6.46
C CYS A 61 1.91 -1.81 7.52
N ARG A 62 1.57 -1.92 8.82
CA ARG A 62 2.37 -1.38 9.93
C ARG A 62 3.28 -2.42 10.59
N ILE A 63 3.13 -3.70 10.26
CA ILE A 63 3.93 -4.79 10.81
C ILE A 63 5.41 -4.58 10.47
N ARG A 64 6.24 -4.46 11.51
CA ARG A 64 7.70 -4.23 11.38
C ARG A 64 8.57 -5.36 11.94
N TYR A 65 8.03 -6.15 12.88
CA TYR A 65 8.81 -7.11 13.67
C TYR A 65 8.79 -8.53 13.07
N THR A 66 8.87 -8.62 11.75
CA THR A 66 9.14 -9.88 11.04
C THR A 66 10.54 -9.82 10.41
N GLU A 67 11.00 -10.94 9.86
CA GLU A 67 12.20 -10.93 9.01
C GLU A 67 12.06 -9.86 7.90
N GLY A 68 13.18 -9.24 7.53
CA GLY A 68 13.23 -8.17 6.52
C GLY A 68 12.89 -6.76 7.03
N ARG A 69 12.54 -6.57 8.31
CA ARG A 69 12.35 -5.25 8.98
C ARG A 69 11.55 -4.25 8.12
N ASP A 70 12.15 -3.14 7.71
CA ASP A 70 11.48 -2.09 6.95
C ASP A 70 11.24 -2.45 5.48
N PHE A 71 12.13 -3.28 4.91
CA PHE A 71 11.97 -3.78 3.55
C PHE A 71 10.74 -4.66 3.41
N LYS A 72 10.49 -5.52 4.39
CA LYS A 72 9.25 -6.31 4.42
C LYS A 72 8.02 -5.44 4.68
N ARG A 73 8.16 -4.36 5.47
CA ARG A 73 7.07 -3.39 5.68
C ARG A 73 6.67 -2.68 4.39
N THR A 74 7.63 -2.23 3.58
CA THR A 74 7.31 -1.62 2.27
C THR A 74 6.72 -2.65 1.30
N GLU A 75 7.13 -3.92 1.37
CA GLU A 75 6.49 -5.00 0.61
C GLU A 75 5.01 -5.14 0.95
N ARG A 76 4.67 -5.26 2.24
CA ARG A 76 3.26 -5.31 2.70
C ARG A 76 2.41 -4.13 2.24
N GLN A 77 3.02 -2.94 2.19
CA GLN A 77 2.34 -1.75 1.68
C GLN A 77 2.04 -1.87 0.18
N ARG A 78 2.98 -2.43 -0.59
CA ARG A 78 2.74 -2.70 -2.01
C ARG A 78 1.72 -3.83 -2.22
N ASP A 79 1.74 -4.88 -1.41
CA ASP A 79 0.72 -5.95 -1.47
C ASP A 79 -0.70 -5.36 -1.29
N VAL A 80 -0.89 -4.45 -0.34
CA VAL A 80 -2.18 -3.78 -0.13
C VAL A 80 -2.54 -2.85 -1.30
N LEU A 81 -1.57 -2.15 -1.88
CA LEU A 81 -1.81 -1.33 -3.09
C LEU A 81 -2.18 -2.19 -4.30
N GLU A 82 -1.54 -3.35 -4.47
CA GLU A 82 -1.86 -4.31 -5.51
C GLU A 82 -3.25 -4.90 -5.32
N ALA A 83 -3.61 -5.30 -4.09
CA ALA A 83 -4.95 -5.78 -3.78
C ALA A 83 -6.02 -4.70 -4.04
N LEU A 84 -5.74 -3.43 -3.72
CA LEU A 84 -6.62 -2.31 -4.05
C LEU A 84 -6.72 -2.08 -5.56
N PHE A 85 -5.64 -2.26 -6.31
CA PHE A 85 -5.66 -2.18 -7.76
C PHE A 85 -6.50 -3.31 -8.37
N VAL A 86 -6.38 -4.54 -7.86
CA VAL A 86 -7.22 -5.68 -8.28
C VAL A 86 -8.70 -5.37 -8.03
N LYS A 87 -9.04 -4.76 -6.88
CA LYS A 87 -10.42 -4.28 -6.64
C LYS A 87 -10.83 -3.22 -7.64
N PHE A 88 -9.97 -2.23 -7.87
CA PHE A 88 -10.24 -1.10 -8.76
C PHE A 88 -10.50 -1.52 -10.20
N LYS A 89 -9.70 -2.45 -10.76
CA LYS A 89 -9.86 -2.88 -12.15
C LYS A 89 -11.19 -3.60 -12.43
N ASP A 90 -11.83 -4.13 -11.39
CA ASP A 90 -13.08 -4.86 -11.49
C ASP A 90 -14.31 -3.93 -11.26
N ILE A 91 -14.08 -2.63 -11.00
CA ILE A 91 -15.16 -1.65 -10.81
C ILE A 91 -15.78 -1.28 -12.16
N SER A 92 -17.11 -1.21 -12.20
CA SER A 92 -17.80 -0.79 -13.42
C SER A 92 -17.58 0.70 -13.70
N LEU A 93 -17.53 1.08 -14.98
CA LEU A 93 -17.43 2.49 -15.40
C LEU A 93 -18.57 3.36 -14.84
N THR A 94 -19.71 2.76 -14.53
CA THR A 94 -20.87 3.42 -13.93
C THR A 94 -20.74 3.68 -12.43
N GLU A 95 -20.00 2.85 -11.70
CA GLU A 95 -19.75 3.02 -10.26
C GLU A 95 -18.60 3.99 -9.97
N MET A 96 -17.71 4.19 -10.95
CA MET A 96 -16.47 4.94 -10.77
C MET A 96 -16.68 6.39 -10.29
N PRO A 97 -17.61 7.21 -10.84
CA PRO A 97 -17.81 8.57 -10.33
C PRO A 97 -18.20 8.62 -8.84
N GLY A 98 -19.03 7.67 -8.39
CA GLY A 98 -19.44 7.58 -6.99
C GLY A 98 -18.28 7.22 -6.07
N LEU A 99 -17.44 6.27 -6.49
CA LEU A 99 -16.24 5.88 -5.77
C LEU A 99 -15.25 7.06 -5.64
N VAL A 100 -14.98 7.76 -6.74
CA VAL A 100 -14.10 8.94 -6.76
C VAL A 100 -14.60 9.98 -5.77
N ASN A 101 -15.90 10.29 -5.77
CA ASN A 101 -16.48 11.27 -4.85
C ASN A 101 -16.33 10.86 -3.37
N ASN A 102 -16.31 9.57 -3.06
CA ASN A 102 -16.12 9.07 -1.69
C ASN A 102 -14.65 9.05 -1.26
N ILE A 103 -13.73 8.72 -2.18
CA ILE A 103 -12.30 8.58 -1.90
C ILE A 103 -11.56 9.91 -1.92
N LEU A 104 -11.86 10.80 -2.88
CA LEU A 104 -11.07 12.04 -3.06
C LEU A 104 -11.05 12.96 -1.84
N PRO A 105 -12.14 13.14 -1.06
CA PRO A 105 -12.08 13.91 0.18
C PRO A 105 -11.10 13.35 1.23
N LEU A 106 -10.66 12.09 1.08
CA LEU A 106 -9.71 11.42 1.96
C LEU A 106 -8.26 11.53 1.46
N VAL A 107 -8.03 12.08 0.27
CA VAL A 107 -6.73 12.20 -0.38
C VAL A 107 -6.32 13.67 -0.47
N THR A 108 -5.03 13.94 -0.34
CA THR A 108 -4.46 15.27 -0.60
C THR A 108 -3.60 15.16 -1.84
N THR A 109 -3.96 15.90 -2.90
CA THR A 109 -3.34 15.80 -4.23
C THR A 109 -3.43 17.15 -4.94
N ASN A 110 -2.55 17.38 -5.91
CA ASN A 110 -2.59 18.53 -6.83
C ASN A 110 -3.35 18.21 -8.13
N LEU A 111 -3.80 16.97 -8.33
CA LEU A 111 -4.65 16.59 -9.45
C LEU A 111 -6.09 17.08 -9.23
N SER A 112 -6.68 17.67 -10.26
CA SER A 112 -8.10 17.98 -10.31
C SER A 112 -8.96 16.70 -10.42
N ASN A 113 -10.22 16.80 -10.03
CA ASN A 113 -11.17 15.67 -10.13
C ASN A 113 -11.30 15.16 -11.58
N SER A 114 -11.26 16.06 -12.57
CA SER A 114 -11.33 15.70 -13.99
C SER A 114 -10.09 14.95 -14.46
N GLU A 115 -8.89 15.34 -14.00
CA GLU A 115 -7.65 14.59 -14.28
C GLU A 115 -7.71 13.18 -13.71
N ILE A 116 -8.18 13.03 -12.47
CA ILE A 116 -8.28 11.73 -11.82
C ILE A 116 -9.27 10.82 -12.56
N ILE A 117 -10.45 11.32 -12.92
CA ILE A 117 -11.44 10.56 -13.71
C ILE A 117 -10.85 10.18 -15.08
N SER A 118 -10.15 11.11 -15.74
CA SER A 118 -9.52 10.86 -17.04
C SER A 118 -8.46 9.76 -16.97
N ILE A 119 -7.56 9.81 -15.97
CA ILE A 119 -6.54 8.78 -15.74
C ILE A 119 -7.19 7.43 -15.43
N SER A 120 -8.23 7.43 -14.59
CA SER A 120 -8.96 6.23 -14.20
C SER A 120 -9.62 5.53 -15.37
N ASN A 121 -10.32 6.28 -16.23
CA ASN A 121 -10.97 5.73 -17.43
C ASN A 121 -9.94 5.17 -18.41
N LYS A 122 -8.78 5.84 -18.57
CA LYS A 122 -7.68 5.33 -19.41
C LYS A 122 -7.13 4.01 -18.85
N ALA A 123 -6.86 3.96 -17.54
CA ALA A 123 -6.34 2.76 -16.87
C ALA A 123 -7.30 1.56 -17.03
N LEU A 124 -8.61 1.76 -16.80
CA LEU A 124 -9.62 0.72 -17.00
C LEU A 124 -9.75 0.30 -18.46
N GLY A 125 -9.73 1.26 -19.38
CA GLY A 125 -9.82 1.01 -20.83
C GLY A 125 -8.63 0.27 -21.42
N MET A 126 -7.45 0.35 -20.78
CA MET A 126 -6.25 -0.39 -21.20
C MET A 126 -6.31 -1.89 -20.86
N GLY A 127 -7.24 -2.33 -20.01
CA GLY A 127 -7.32 -3.72 -19.57
C GLY A 127 -6.07 -4.16 -18.79
N LEU A 128 -5.57 -3.30 -17.91
CA LEU A 128 -4.37 -3.54 -17.12
C LEU A 128 -4.49 -4.86 -16.34
N SER A 129 -3.63 -5.82 -16.64
CA SER A 129 -3.64 -7.13 -15.99
C SER A 129 -2.82 -7.15 -14.71
N ASN A 130 -1.67 -6.47 -14.70
CA ASN A 130 -0.68 -6.48 -13.64
C ASN A 130 -0.11 -5.08 -13.37
N ILE A 131 0.41 -4.86 -12.17
CA ILE A 131 1.25 -3.71 -11.82
C ILE A 131 2.69 -4.20 -11.64
N GLU A 132 3.63 -3.62 -12.37
CA GLU A 132 5.05 -3.79 -12.08
C GLU A 132 5.42 -3.00 -10.83
N GLN A 133 6.16 -3.65 -9.93
CA GLN A 133 6.55 -3.07 -8.64
C GLN A 133 8.06 -2.96 -8.54
N GLY A 134 8.53 -1.86 -7.96
CA GLY A 134 9.95 -1.63 -7.66
C GLY A 134 10.13 -1.11 -6.24
N ARG A 135 11.29 -1.43 -5.65
CA ARG A 135 11.75 -0.84 -4.38
C ARG A 135 13.12 -0.23 -4.62
N PHE A 136 13.25 1.06 -4.30
CA PHE A 136 14.47 1.84 -4.48
C PHE A 136 14.90 2.47 -3.15
N PRO A 137 16.19 2.44 -2.78
CA PRO A 137 17.27 1.70 -3.44
C PRO A 137 17.03 0.18 -3.39
N SER A 138 17.54 -0.53 -4.40
CA SER A 138 17.71 -1.99 -4.34
C SER A 138 18.86 -2.33 -3.37
N ASP A 139 18.93 -3.59 -2.92
CA ASP A 139 19.95 -4.02 -1.96
C ASP A 139 21.39 -3.76 -2.44
N LYS A 140 21.65 -3.86 -3.76
CA LYS A 140 22.96 -3.59 -4.37
C LYS A 140 23.39 -2.12 -4.28
N ASN A 141 22.43 -1.20 -4.16
CA ASN A 141 22.68 0.25 -4.15
C ASN A 141 22.70 0.80 -2.71
N ILE A 142 22.62 -0.06 -1.70
CA ILE A 142 22.81 0.31 -0.29
C ILE A 142 24.29 0.19 0.03
N ILE A 143 24.92 1.31 0.40
CA ILE A 143 26.34 1.38 0.74
C ILE A 143 26.56 1.00 2.21
N SER A 144 25.83 1.66 3.11
CA SER A 144 25.90 1.42 4.55
C SER A 144 24.60 1.84 5.24
N ALA A 145 24.42 1.37 6.47
CA ALA A 145 23.39 1.89 7.37
C ALA A 145 24.05 2.38 8.64
N GLU A 146 23.84 3.65 8.96
CA GLU A 146 24.54 4.33 10.04
C GLU A 146 23.54 4.98 11.00
N PHE A 147 23.94 5.06 12.27
CA PHE A 147 23.17 5.75 13.29
C PHE A 147 23.97 6.98 13.72
N THR A 148 23.54 8.15 13.26
CA THR A 148 24.07 9.44 13.72
C THR A 148 23.18 9.91 14.87
N ASP A 149 22.21 10.76 14.58
CA ASP A 149 21.08 11.19 15.41
C ASP A 149 19.81 10.37 15.12
N MET A 150 19.70 9.83 13.90
CA MET A 150 18.68 8.86 13.50
C MET A 150 19.30 7.75 12.63
N TYR A 151 18.50 6.72 12.35
CA TYR A 151 18.90 5.67 11.41
C TYR A 151 18.88 6.20 9.98
N HIS A 152 20.04 6.20 9.32
CA HIS A 152 20.22 6.63 7.94
C HIS A 152 20.65 5.45 7.07
N THR A 153 20.13 5.41 5.85
CA THR A 153 20.60 4.49 4.81
C THR A 153 21.42 5.30 3.81
N ASN A 154 22.72 5.03 3.74
CA ASN A 154 23.61 5.64 2.75
C ASN A 154 23.50 4.82 1.46
N ILE A 155 23.26 5.51 0.34
CA ILE A 155 22.92 4.87 -0.93
C ILE A 155 23.83 5.38 -2.05
N ASP A 156 24.04 4.54 -3.06
CA ASP A 156 24.54 4.99 -4.36
C ASP A 156 23.41 5.71 -5.09
N ILE A 157 23.44 7.04 -5.07
CA ILE A 157 22.44 7.89 -5.73
C ILE A 157 22.49 7.70 -7.25
N GLU A 158 23.69 7.58 -7.83
CA GLU A 158 23.85 7.43 -9.28
C GLU A 158 23.33 6.07 -9.74
N GLY A 159 23.75 5.00 -9.05
CA GLY A 159 23.27 3.64 -9.29
C GLY A 159 21.75 3.50 -9.10
N THR A 160 21.19 4.12 -8.06
CA THR A 160 19.74 4.14 -7.82
C THR A 160 19.00 4.91 -8.90
N THR A 161 19.53 6.05 -9.36
CA THR A 161 18.93 6.86 -10.43
C THR A 161 18.89 6.09 -11.76
N LYS A 162 20.00 5.44 -12.13
CA LYS A 162 20.07 4.59 -13.33
C LYS A 162 19.06 3.45 -13.26
N GLU A 163 18.94 2.80 -12.11
CA GLU A 163 17.99 1.70 -11.92
C GLU A 163 16.53 2.18 -12.03
N LEU A 164 16.20 3.32 -11.42
CA LEU A 164 14.86 3.92 -11.51
C LEU A 164 14.49 4.30 -12.94
N HIS A 165 15.43 4.92 -13.68
CA HIS A 165 15.21 5.29 -15.08
C HIS A 165 15.00 4.07 -15.97
N LYS A 166 15.79 3.01 -15.77
CA LYS A 166 15.63 1.75 -16.49
C LYS A 166 14.26 1.13 -16.19
N PHE A 167 13.83 1.13 -14.94
CA PHE A 167 12.52 0.61 -14.52
C PHE A 167 11.35 1.37 -15.17
N LEU A 168 11.38 2.71 -15.18
CA LEU A 168 10.26 3.52 -15.67
C LEU A 168 10.21 3.66 -17.19
N PHE A 169 11.36 3.77 -17.85
CA PHE A 169 11.42 4.16 -19.26
C PHE A 169 11.99 3.08 -20.18
N SER A 170 12.46 1.95 -19.62
CA SER A 170 13.20 0.93 -20.38
C SER A 170 14.37 1.51 -21.20
N ILE A 171 14.96 2.62 -20.74
CA ILE A 171 16.13 3.24 -21.38
C ILE A 171 17.37 2.43 -20.97
N GLU A 172 18.07 1.87 -21.96
CA GLU A 172 19.42 1.29 -21.82
C GLU A 172 20.51 2.37 -21.77
#